data_AF-A0A7D9LSF5-F1
#
_entry.id   AF-A0A7D9LSF5-F1
#
_cell.length_a   1.000
_cell.length_b   1.000
_cell.length_c   1.000
_cell.angle_alpha   90.00
_cell.angle_beta   90.00
_cell.angle_gamma   90.00
#
_symmetry.space_group_name_H-M   'P 1'
#
loop_
_entity.id
_entity.type
_entity.pdbx_description
1 polymer ?
#
loop_
_entity_poly.entity_id
_entity_poly.type
_entity_poly.pdbx_seq_one_letter_code
_entity_poly.pdbx_strand_id
1 'polypeptide(L)'
;MVSKYMCIGLVLSPRSGIELGGTKMFIGGPCYKPDDQIVCRFNKTIDADAVYVSPELAYCITPPLYVVGLIQVELSLDGGVTFNYTGTFRSIPLGRNPPDIQGLEVEHWANSTKTVLIWNQNEFNESHVDIEIFLFDTFEFRLHQASLTSFKHIPNSGSYHLDFSQENIST
;
A
#
# COMPACT_ATOMS: atom_id res chain seq x y z
N MET A 1 19.01 -19.90 -29.87
CA MET A 1 19.12 -19.72 -28.42
C MET A 1 17.72 -19.55 -27.89
N VAL A 2 17.15 -20.54 -27.20
CA VAL A 2 15.83 -20.39 -26.58
C VAL A 2 16.09 -19.86 -25.18
N SER A 3 15.75 -18.59 -24.92
CA SER A 3 15.80 -18.04 -23.57
C SER A 3 14.78 -18.83 -22.74
N LYS A 4 15.29 -19.70 -21.86
CA LYS A 4 14.47 -20.59 -21.03
C LYS A 4 13.98 -19.75 -19.87
N TYR A 5 12.81 -19.12 -20.04
CA TYR A 5 12.12 -18.41 -18.97
C TYR A 5 11.96 -19.37 -17.77
N MET A 6 12.63 -19.05 -16.67
CA MET A 6 12.58 -19.87 -15.46
C MET A 6 11.38 -19.43 -14.63
N CYS A 7 10.23 -20.08 -14.86
CA CYS A 7 9.04 -19.89 -14.04
C CYS A 7 9.30 -20.47 -12.65
N ILE A 8 9.55 -19.61 -11.67
CA ILE A 8 9.73 -19.96 -10.26
C ILE A 8 8.43 -19.75 -9.48
N GLY A 9 8.36 -20.30 -8.27
CA GLY A 9 7.32 -19.92 -7.31
C GLY A 9 7.39 -18.42 -6.98
N LEU A 10 6.30 -17.87 -6.45
CA LEU A 10 6.13 -16.44 -6.17
C LEU A 10 7.30 -15.88 -5.34
N VAL A 11 8.02 -14.89 -5.87
CA VAL A 11 9.07 -14.14 -5.14
C VAL A 11 8.62 -12.70 -4.94
N LEU A 12 8.61 -12.23 -3.70
CA LEU A 12 8.20 -10.87 -3.36
C LEU A 12 9.40 -10.01 -2.98
N SER A 13 9.43 -8.75 -3.43
CA SER A 13 10.46 -7.78 -3.04
C SER A 13 9.95 -6.33 -3.08
N PRO A 14 10.03 -5.56 -1.98
CA PRO A 14 10.41 -5.99 -0.64
C PRO A 14 9.40 -7.01 -0.07
N ARG A 15 9.81 -7.79 0.93
CA ARG A 15 8.95 -8.76 1.64
C ARG A 15 8.25 -8.16 2.86
N SER A 16 8.25 -6.84 2.95
CA SER A 16 7.68 -6.11 4.06
C SER A 16 7.32 -4.69 3.65
N GLY A 17 6.37 -4.11 4.36
CA GLY A 17 5.87 -2.76 4.14
C GLY A 17 5.01 -2.33 5.32
N ILE A 18 4.71 -1.04 5.41
CA ILE A 18 3.87 -0.53 6.48
C ILE A 18 2.42 -0.95 6.33
N GLU A 19 1.74 -1.11 7.46
CA GLU A 19 0.32 -1.48 7.50
C GLU A 19 -0.61 -0.45 6.85
N LEU A 20 -0.17 0.81 6.69
CA LEU A 20 -0.89 1.84 5.93
C LEU A 20 -0.95 1.55 4.43
N GLY A 21 -0.12 0.64 3.92
CA GLY A 21 0.01 0.40 2.49
C GLY A 21 1.03 1.34 1.82
N GLY A 22 0.88 1.54 0.50
CA GLY A 22 1.76 2.40 -0.31
C GLY A 22 3.10 1.76 -0.69
N THR A 23 3.42 0.56 -0.21
CA THR A 23 4.66 -0.14 -0.56
C THR A 23 4.57 -0.70 -1.97
N LYS A 24 5.47 -0.28 -2.86
CA LYS A 24 5.62 -0.88 -4.20
C LYS A 24 6.32 -2.23 -4.09
N MET A 25 5.53 -3.30 -4.09
CA MET A 25 6.01 -4.68 -4.00
C MET A 25 6.14 -5.27 -5.40
N PHE A 26 7.37 -5.59 -5.81
CA PHE A 26 7.67 -6.36 -7.01
C PHE A 26 7.40 -7.85 -6.77
N ILE A 27 6.90 -8.50 -7.82
CA ILE A 27 6.42 -9.87 -7.83
C ILE A 27 7.11 -10.61 -8.98
N GLY A 28 8.04 -11.49 -8.63
CA GLY A 28 8.78 -12.34 -9.55
C GLY A 28 8.09 -13.68 -9.80
N GLY A 29 8.06 -14.12 -11.07
CA GLY A 29 7.25 -15.27 -11.52
C GLY A 29 5.75 -14.96 -11.47
N PRO A 30 4.84 -15.86 -11.91
CA PRO A 30 5.07 -17.23 -12.32
C PRO A 30 5.16 -17.43 -13.84
N CYS A 31 5.33 -16.36 -14.64
CA CYS A 31 5.25 -16.29 -16.11
C CYS A 31 3.99 -15.56 -16.60
N TYR A 32 3.95 -14.25 -16.35
CA TYR A 32 2.87 -13.35 -16.73
C TYR A 32 2.73 -13.18 -18.24
N LYS A 33 1.52 -12.86 -18.67
CA LYS A 33 1.21 -12.38 -20.01
C LYS A 33 0.71 -10.93 -19.96
N PRO A 34 0.87 -10.17 -21.06
CA PRO A 34 0.38 -8.79 -21.12
C PRO A 34 -1.12 -8.62 -20.88
N ASP A 35 -1.90 -9.67 -21.13
CA ASP A 35 -3.37 -9.72 -21.00
C ASP A 35 -3.85 -10.36 -19.69
N ASP A 36 -2.94 -10.80 -18.80
CA ASP A 36 -3.32 -11.32 -17.49
C ASP A 36 -3.95 -10.22 -16.62
N GLN A 37 -5.04 -10.56 -15.93
CA GLN A 37 -5.65 -9.70 -14.92
C GLN A 37 -5.06 -10.03 -13.56
N ILE A 38 -3.96 -9.38 -13.22
CA ILE A 38 -3.15 -9.73 -12.05
C ILE A 38 -3.71 -9.07 -10.79
N VAL A 39 -4.12 -9.89 -9.81
CA VAL A 39 -4.64 -9.44 -8.52
C VAL A 39 -3.83 -10.03 -7.38
N CYS A 40 -3.39 -9.17 -6.46
CA CYS A 40 -2.73 -9.56 -5.21
C CYS A 40 -3.74 -9.51 -4.07
N ARG A 41 -3.91 -10.61 -3.37
CA ARG A 41 -4.76 -10.72 -2.19
C ARG A 41 -3.90 -10.85 -0.95
N PHE A 42 -3.99 -9.84 -0.09
CA PHE A 42 -3.32 -9.78 1.20
C PHE A 42 -4.28 -10.24 2.28
N ASN A 43 -3.77 -11.05 3.20
CA ASN A 43 -4.51 -11.49 4.38
C ASN A 43 -5.91 -12.04 4.05
N LYS A 44 -6.04 -12.77 2.92
CA LYS A 44 -7.24 -13.45 2.41
C LYS A 44 -8.40 -12.56 1.95
N THR A 45 -8.43 -11.27 2.26
CA THR A 45 -9.60 -10.42 2.00
C THR A 45 -9.28 -9.06 1.38
N ILE A 46 -8.01 -8.69 1.28
CA ILE A 46 -7.61 -7.35 0.89
C ILE A 46 -6.96 -7.42 -0.49
N ASP A 47 -7.69 -7.02 -1.52
CA ASP A 47 -7.26 -7.14 -2.90
C ASP A 47 -6.63 -5.84 -3.40
N ALA A 48 -5.61 -5.96 -4.23
CA ALA A 48 -5.00 -4.86 -4.98
C ALA A 48 -4.61 -5.32 -6.38
N ASP A 49 -4.92 -4.47 -7.36
CA ASP A 49 -4.50 -4.69 -8.74
C ASP A 49 -2.99 -4.57 -8.86
N ALA A 50 -2.40 -5.43 -9.67
CA ALA A 50 -0.99 -5.38 -10.01
C ALA A 50 -0.80 -4.91 -11.45
N VAL A 51 0.33 -4.25 -11.67
CA VAL A 51 0.77 -3.74 -12.97
C VAL A 51 1.77 -4.73 -13.56
N TYR A 52 1.47 -5.23 -14.76
CA TYR A 52 2.38 -6.03 -15.57
C TYR A 52 3.61 -5.20 -15.98
N VAL A 53 4.80 -5.78 -15.85
CA VAL A 53 6.07 -5.17 -16.32
C VAL A 53 6.71 -6.02 -17.41
N SER A 54 6.87 -7.31 -17.16
CA SER A 54 7.43 -8.29 -18.10
C SER A 54 6.90 -9.69 -17.77
N PRO A 55 7.17 -10.72 -18.59
CA PRO A 55 6.74 -12.08 -18.27
C PRO A 55 7.23 -12.59 -16.92
N GLU A 56 8.33 -12.05 -16.39
CA GLU A 56 8.91 -12.46 -15.11
C GLU A 56 8.57 -11.52 -13.97
N LEU A 57 7.95 -10.37 -14.24
CA LEU A 57 7.84 -9.27 -13.29
C LEU A 57 6.49 -8.55 -13.39
N ALA A 58 5.84 -8.42 -12.24
CA ALA A 58 4.75 -7.47 -12.01
C ALA A 58 5.04 -6.68 -10.73
N TYR A 59 4.27 -5.64 -10.45
CA TYR A 59 4.25 -5.03 -9.12
C TYR A 59 2.84 -4.69 -8.69
N CYS A 60 2.58 -4.75 -7.39
CA CYS A 60 1.38 -4.16 -6.79
C CYS A 60 1.80 -3.06 -5.81
N ILE A 61 0.92 -2.10 -5.62
CA ILE A 61 1.02 -1.19 -4.47
C ILE A 61 0.21 -1.81 -3.35
N THR A 62 0.82 -2.07 -2.19
CA THR A 62 0.09 -2.65 -1.06
C THR A 62 -1.03 -1.70 -0.62
N PRO A 63 -2.27 -2.16 -0.47
CA PRO A 63 -3.34 -1.36 0.13
C PRO A 63 -3.12 -1.23 1.65
N PRO A 64 -3.92 -0.43 2.37
CA PRO A 64 -4.00 -0.53 3.82
C PRO A 64 -4.29 -1.98 4.24
N LEU A 65 -3.42 -2.54 5.08
CA LEU A 65 -3.43 -3.97 5.43
C LEU A 65 -4.28 -4.25 6.69
N TYR A 66 -4.45 -3.26 7.57
CA TYR A 66 -5.24 -3.34 8.82
C TYR A 66 -4.84 -4.48 9.78
N VAL A 67 -3.69 -5.11 9.55
CA VAL A 67 -3.14 -6.18 10.37
C VAL A 67 -1.64 -6.02 10.46
N VAL A 68 -1.07 -6.45 11.59
CA VAL A 68 0.37 -6.41 11.86
C VAL A 68 0.95 -7.81 11.83
N GLY A 69 2.18 -7.94 11.35
CA GLY A 69 2.94 -9.18 11.40
C GLY A 69 3.01 -9.89 10.05
N LEU A 70 3.27 -11.20 10.10
CA LEU A 70 3.44 -12.00 8.89
C LEU A 70 2.06 -12.39 8.33
N ILE A 71 1.78 -11.96 7.10
CA ILE A 71 0.54 -12.25 6.38
C ILE A 71 0.80 -13.05 5.12
N GLN A 72 -0.19 -13.82 4.71
CA GLN A 72 -0.20 -14.51 3.42
C GLN A 72 -0.52 -13.52 2.31
N VAL A 73 0.17 -13.66 1.19
CA VAL A 73 -0.15 -13.02 -0.09
C VAL A 73 -0.52 -14.11 -1.07
N GLU A 74 -1.62 -13.94 -1.76
CA GLU A 74 -2.10 -14.84 -2.79
C GLU A 74 -2.15 -14.08 -4.12
N LEU A 75 -1.80 -14.72 -5.22
CA LEU A 75 -1.79 -14.10 -6.55
C LEU A 75 -2.79 -14.79 -7.47
N SER A 76 -3.61 -13.99 -8.13
CA SER A 76 -4.50 -14.38 -9.22
C SER A 76 -4.01 -13.79 -10.54
N LEU A 77 -4.22 -14.51 -11.63
CA LEU A 77 -3.97 -14.05 -13.01
C LEU A 77 -5.26 -13.92 -13.82
N ASP A 78 -6.41 -14.20 -13.22
CA ASP A 78 -7.73 -14.29 -13.83
C ASP A 78 -8.74 -13.33 -13.17
N GLY A 79 -8.26 -12.17 -12.69
CA GLY A 79 -9.11 -11.12 -12.15
C GLY A 79 -9.70 -11.44 -10.78
N GLY A 80 -9.02 -12.26 -9.98
CA GLY A 80 -9.43 -12.63 -8.63
C GLY A 80 -10.36 -13.85 -8.56
N VAL A 81 -10.50 -14.62 -9.65
CA VAL A 81 -11.33 -15.83 -9.67
C VAL A 81 -10.60 -17.01 -9.01
N THR A 82 -9.33 -17.22 -9.34
CA THR A 82 -8.49 -18.27 -8.75
C THR A 82 -7.17 -17.74 -8.24
N PHE A 83 -6.70 -18.28 -7.11
CA PHE A 83 -5.46 -17.88 -6.44
C PHE A 83 -4.51 -19.07 -6.33
N ASN A 84 -3.69 -19.25 -7.37
CA ASN A 84 -2.88 -20.45 -7.54
C ASN A 84 -1.45 -20.31 -7.00
N TYR A 85 -1.07 -19.11 -6.55
CA TYR A 85 0.28 -18.83 -6.05
C TYR A 85 0.20 -18.14 -4.70
N THR A 86 1.15 -18.47 -3.82
CA THR A 86 1.18 -17.94 -2.46
C THR A 86 2.58 -17.49 -2.08
N GLY A 87 2.65 -16.49 -1.21
CA GLY A 87 3.86 -15.99 -0.59
C GLY A 87 3.55 -15.39 0.78
N THR A 88 4.57 -14.83 1.40
CA THR A 88 4.45 -14.19 2.72
C THR A 88 5.00 -12.78 2.68
N PHE A 89 4.27 -11.86 3.28
CA PHE A 89 4.64 -10.46 3.41
C PHE A 89 4.56 -10.06 4.89
N ARG A 90 5.46 -9.21 5.35
CA ARG A 90 5.44 -8.69 6.73
C ARG A 90 4.86 -7.29 6.75
N SER A 91 3.66 -7.15 7.30
CA SER A 91 3.08 -5.87 7.66
C SER A 91 3.77 -5.31 8.90
N ILE A 92 4.32 -4.10 8.77
CA ILE A 92 5.06 -3.39 9.81
C ILE A 92 4.13 -2.36 10.46
N PRO A 93 4.02 -2.32 11.80
CA PRO A 93 3.16 -1.37 12.49
C PRO A 93 3.74 0.05 12.43
N LEU A 94 2.88 1.08 12.44
CA LEU A 94 3.31 2.48 12.39
C LEU A 94 4.19 2.89 13.58
N GLY A 95 3.88 2.40 14.78
CA GLY A 95 4.60 2.77 16.01
C GLY A 95 6.05 2.25 16.09
N ARG A 96 6.50 1.45 15.11
CA ARG A 96 7.86 0.93 15.04
C ARG A 96 8.61 1.63 13.91
N ASN A 97 8.72 2.97 13.98
CA ASN A 97 9.35 3.88 13.00
C ASN A 97 10.25 3.13 12.00
N PRO A 98 9.71 2.69 10.84
CA PRO A 98 10.55 2.17 9.79
C PRO A 98 11.58 3.25 9.43
N PRO A 99 12.83 2.88 9.11
CA PRO A 99 13.87 3.87 8.77
C PRO A 99 13.46 4.80 7.62
N ASP A 100 12.50 4.36 6.79
CA ASP A 100 12.01 5.08 5.63
C ASP A 100 10.88 6.09 5.95
N ILE A 101 10.41 6.18 7.21
CA ILE A 101 9.33 7.10 7.62
C ILE A 101 9.80 8.07 8.69
N GLN A 102 9.90 9.34 8.30
CA GLN A 102 10.23 10.45 9.19
C GLN A 102 8.94 11.09 9.73
N GLY A 103 8.96 11.58 10.98
CA GLY A 103 7.84 12.35 11.57
C GLY A 103 6.81 11.56 12.40
N LEU A 104 7.00 10.25 12.60
CA LEU A 104 6.17 9.44 13.51
C LEU A 104 6.60 9.50 14.98
N GLU A 105 7.61 10.32 15.30
CA GLU A 105 8.05 10.53 16.68
C GLU A 105 7.03 11.37 17.44
N VAL A 106 6.31 10.72 18.37
CA VAL A 106 5.23 11.32 19.18
C VAL A 106 5.68 12.60 19.89
N GLU A 107 6.96 12.70 20.25
CA GLU A 107 7.57 13.86 20.91
C GLU A 107 7.46 15.15 20.08
N HIS A 108 7.35 15.04 18.75
CA HIS A 108 7.23 16.15 17.82
C HIS A 108 5.77 16.49 17.45
N TRP A 109 4.79 15.75 17.99
CA TRP A 109 3.38 15.97 17.65
C TRP A 109 2.81 17.18 18.40
N ALA A 110 2.06 18.00 17.69
CA ALA A 110 1.36 19.15 18.26
C ALA A 110 -0.14 19.02 18.02
N ASN A 111 -0.93 19.36 19.04
CA ASN A 111 -2.38 19.44 18.90
C ASN A 111 -2.72 20.58 17.94
N SER A 112 -3.30 20.24 16.79
CA SER A 112 -3.73 21.21 15.78
C SER A 112 -4.94 20.69 15.03
N THR A 113 -5.85 21.59 14.67
CA THR A 113 -6.93 21.30 13.73
C THR A 113 -6.50 21.53 12.28
N LYS A 114 -5.31 22.09 12.05
CA LYS A 114 -4.79 22.41 10.73
C LYS A 114 -3.43 21.77 10.53
N THR A 115 -3.22 21.14 9.38
CA THR A 115 -1.94 20.55 9.02
C THR A 115 -1.69 20.66 7.52
N VAL A 116 -0.44 20.44 7.10
CA VAL A 116 -0.06 20.43 5.69
C VAL A 116 0.54 19.06 5.38
N LEU A 117 -0.09 18.34 4.47
CA LEU A 117 0.49 17.15 3.87
C LEU A 117 1.49 17.59 2.80
N ILE A 118 2.70 17.00 2.77
CA ILE A 118 3.75 17.31 1.80
C ILE A 118 4.25 16.00 1.18
N TRP A 119 4.46 15.98 -0.14
CA TRP A 119 5.00 14.83 -0.86
C TRP A 119 5.86 15.25 -2.05
N ASN A 120 6.66 14.32 -2.57
CA ASN A 120 7.45 14.52 -3.78
C ASN A 120 6.58 14.30 -5.04
N GLN A 121 6.33 15.37 -5.79
CA GLN A 121 5.50 15.33 -7.01
C GLN A 121 6.03 14.37 -8.09
N ASN A 122 7.36 14.16 -8.11
CA ASN A 122 8.02 13.37 -9.14
C ASN A 122 7.95 11.85 -8.88
N GLU A 123 7.41 11.42 -7.75
CA GLU A 123 7.21 9.98 -7.48
C GLU A 123 6.04 9.39 -8.25
N PHE A 124 5.14 10.25 -8.76
CA PHE A 124 3.95 9.84 -9.49
C PHE A 124 3.99 10.42 -10.91
N ASN A 125 3.78 9.58 -11.92
CA ASN A 125 3.57 10.03 -13.30
C ASN A 125 2.12 10.45 -13.56
N GLU A 126 1.47 11.04 -12.56
CA GLU A 126 0.06 11.41 -12.60
C GLU A 126 -0.12 12.91 -12.29
N SER A 127 -1.11 13.51 -12.95
CA SER A 127 -1.44 14.94 -12.77
C SER A 127 -2.26 15.21 -11.51
N HIS A 128 -2.90 14.18 -10.97
CA HIS A 128 -3.76 14.24 -9.80
C HIS A 128 -3.45 13.07 -8.85
N VAL A 129 -3.75 13.26 -7.57
CA VAL A 129 -3.59 12.29 -6.51
C VAL A 129 -4.89 12.20 -5.71
N ASP A 130 -5.12 11.04 -5.11
CA ASP A 130 -6.14 10.87 -4.08
C ASP A 130 -5.45 10.86 -2.72
N ILE A 131 -6.09 11.50 -1.73
CA ILE A 131 -5.61 11.54 -0.35
C ILE A 131 -6.65 10.86 0.53
N GLU A 132 -6.22 9.85 1.29
CA GLU A 132 -7.06 9.13 2.24
C GLU A 132 -6.46 9.27 3.65
N ILE A 133 -7.28 9.72 4.60
CA ILE A 133 -6.88 9.92 5.99
C ILE A 133 -7.51 8.82 6.83
N PHE A 134 -6.70 8.14 7.64
CA PHE A 134 -7.14 7.05 8.52
C PHE A 134 -6.96 7.43 9.98
N LEU A 135 -7.82 6.87 10.84
CA LEU A 135 -7.63 6.94 12.29
C LEU A 135 -6.67 5.84 12.75
N PHE A 136 -5.76 6.22 13.64
CA PHE A 136 -4.82 5.31 14.28
C PHE A 136 -4.98 5.38 15.79
N ASP A 137 -5.27 4.24 16.42
CA ASP A 137 -5.33 4.10 17.86
C ASP A 137 -3.91 3.93 18.42
N THR A 138 -3.46 4.91 19.20
CA THR A 138 -2.11 4.92 19.80
C THR A 138 -1.99 4.06 21.05
N PHE A 139 -3.10 3.63 21.65
CA PHE A 139 -3.12 2.72 22.79
C PHE A 139 -3.12 1.26 22.34
N GLU A 140 -3.99 0.92 21.38
CA GLU A 140 -4.04 -0.42 20.80
C GLU A 140 -2.98 -0.65 19.71
N PHE A 141 -2.34 0.41 19.23
CA PHE A 141 -1.42 0.41 18.07
C PHE A 141 -2.07 -0.22 16.83
N ARG A 142 -3.28 0.26 16.50
CA ARG A 142 -4.10 -0.29 15.41
C ARG A 142 -4.58 0.78 14.46
N LEU A 143 -4.49 0.47 13.17
CA LEU A 143 -5.13 1.23 12.12
C LEU A 143 -6.62 0.86 12.03
N HIS A 144 -7.51 1.85 12.05
CA HIS A 144 -8.94 1.61 11.84
C HIS A 144 -9.23 1.27 10.37
N GLN A 145 -10.18 0.35 10.15
CA GLN A 145 -10.49 -0.18 8.83
C GLN A 145 -11.18 0.82 7.89
N ALA A 146 -11.79 1.87 8.43
CA ALA A 146 -12.43 2.92 7.65
C ALA A 146 -11.56 4.19 7.62
N SER A 147 -11.44 4.81 6.45
CA SER A 147 -10.88 6.15 6.33
C SER A 147 -11.78 7.14 7.06
N LEU A 148 -11.19 8.06 7.82
CA LEU A 148 -11.89 9.19 8.42
C LEU A 148 -12.50 10.08 7.34
N THR A 149 -11.69 10.40 6.32
CA THR A 149 -12.09 11.25 5.21
C THR A 149 -11.23 10.95 3.98
N SER A 150 -11.74 11.29 2.80
CA SER A 150 -11.05 11.09 1.53
C SER A 150 -11.21 12.31 0.63
N PHE A 151 -10.12 12.75 0.02
CA PHE A 151 -10.09 13.83 -0.95
C PHE A 151 -9.67 13.25 -2.30
N LYS A 152 -10.56 13.32 -3.29
CA LYS A 152 -10.36 12.70 -4.59
C LYS A 152 -9.95 13.73 -5.63
N HIS A 153 -9.12 13.32 -6.59
CA HIS A 153 -8.72 14.13 -7.74
C HIS A 153 -8.06 15.46 -7.35
N ILE A 154 -7.16 15.43 -6.38
CA ILE A 154 -6.39 16.59 -5.93
C ILE A 154 -5.23 16.83 -6.90
N PRO A 155 -4.98 18.08 -7.37
CA PRO A 155 -3.82 18.35 -8.21
C PRO A 155 -2.52 17.88 -7.55
N ASN A 156 -1.62 17.26 -8.32
CA ASN A 156 -0.31 16.83 -7.84
C ASN A 156 0.63 18.05 -7.64
N SER A 157 0.33 18.89 -6.66
CA SER A 157 1.05 20.12 -6.30
C SER A 157 2.10 19.92 -5.21
N GLY A 158 2.34 18.68 -4.75
CA GLY A 158 3.34 18.34 -3.73
C GLY A 158 2.97 18.78 -2.31
N SER A 159 1.81 19.41 -2.13
CA SER A 159 1.29 19.76 -0.83
C SER A 159 -0.22 19.93 -0.84
N TYR A 160 -0.85 19.65 0.30
CA TYR A 160 -2.28 19.83 0.52
C TYR A 160 -2.56 20.32 1.94
N HIS A 161 -3.33 21.40 2.07
CA HIS A 161 -3.73 21.96 3.35
C HIS A 161 -4.98 21.25 3.88
N LEU A 162 -4.88 20.67 5.07
CA LEU A 162 -5.96 20.00 5.77
C LEU A 162 -6.45 20.91 6.90
N ASP A 163 -7.77 21.09 7.01
CA ASP A 163 -8.42 21.87 8.06
C ASP A 163 -9.62 21.08 8.62
N PHE A 164 -9.42 20.51 9.80
CA PHE A 164 -10.39 19.71 10.54
C PHE A 164 -11.21 20.54 11.54
N SER A 165 -11.13 21.88 11.51
CA SER A 165 -11.83 22.75 12.47
C SER A 165 -13.36 22.68 12.38
N GLN A 166 -13.91 22.23 11.25
CA GLN A 166 -15.35 22.08 11.04
C GLN A 166 -15.83 20.63 11.06
N GLU A 167 -14.92 19.67 11.20
CA GLU A 167 -15.32 18.27 11.29
C GLU A 167 -15.73 17.96 12.74
N ASN A 168 -16.99 17.57 12.92
CA ASN A 168 -17.44 16.91 14.14
C ASN A 168 -16.85 15.50 14.17
N ILE A 169 -15.54 15.40 14.44
CA ILE A 169 -14.87 14.13 14.67
C ILE A 169 -15.42 13.61 16.00
N SER A 170 -16.44 12.76 15.90
CA SER A 170 -16.99 12.06 17.06
C SER A 170 -15.93 11.07 17.53
N THR A 171 -15.42 11.33 18.73
CA THR A 171 -14.55 10.44 19.50
C THR A 171 -15.16 9.08 19.70
#